data_AF-A0A4Q5J681-F1
#
_entry.id   AF-A0A4Q5J681-F1
#
_cell.length_a   1.000
_cell.length_b   1.000
_cell.length_c   1.000
_cell.angle_alpha   90.00
_cell.angle_beta   90.00
_cell.angle_gamma   90.00
#
_symmetry.space_group_name_H-M   'P 1'
#
loop_
_entity.id
_entity.type
_entity.pdbx_description
1 polymer ?
#
loop_
_entity_poly.entity_id
_entity_poly.type
_entity_poly.pdbx_seq_one_letter_code
_entity_poly.pdbx_strand_id
1 'polypeptide(L)'
;MSSILYTIGTALNRAHDNDVPVQVLVEGQWLSGRVAAVDGHGLVLHSDELEHSVIRVENVAAVRVFSEAPQRTPIPKEATPMGPRPMAFAAAAAAGA
;
A
#
# COMPACT_ATOMS: atom_id res chain seq x y z
N MET A 1 0.27 23.30 -6.94
CA MET A 1 -0.13 21.89 -6.73
C MET A 1 0.91 21.01 -7.41
N SER A 2 1.69 20.23 -6.66
CA SER A 2 2.66 19.27 -7.20
C SER A 2 1.95 17.93 -7.35
N SER A 3 1.72 17.49 -8.59
CA SER A 3 1.20 16.15 -8.88
C SER A 3 2.39 15.20 -8.93
N ILE A 4 2.50 14.30 -7.95
CA ILE A 4 3.54 13.26 -7.97
C ILE A 4 3.08 12.21 -8.98
N LEU A 5 3.81 12.09 -10.08
CA LEU A 5 3.56 11.09 -11.09
C LEU A 5 4.08 9.74 -10.56
N TYR A 6 3.15 8.87 -10.14
CA TYR A 6 3.47 7.57 -9.58
C TYR A 6 3.55 6.54 -10.71
N THR A 7 4.76 6.29 -11.21
CA THR A 7 4.99 5.29 -12.28
C THR A 7 5.46 3.96 -11.70
N ILE A 8 5.43 2.90 -12.52
CA ILE A 8 6.01 1.59 -12.17
C ILE A 8 7.48 1.73 -11.74
N GLY A 9 8.28 2.51 -12.49
CA GLY A 9 9.68 2.77 -12.14
C GLY A 9 9.83 3.49 -10.80
N THR A 10 8.97 4.47 -10.50
CA THR A 10 8.97 5.15 -9.20
C THR A 10 8.62 4.21 -8.05
N ALA A 11 7.67 3.30 -8.24
CA ALA A 11 7.29 2.32 -7.23
C ALA A 11 8.43 1.32 -6.96
N LEU A 12 9.07 0.82 -8.02
CA LEU A 12 10.20 -0.11 -7.90
C LEU A 12 11.45 0.54 -7.30
N ASN A 13 11.77 1.79 -7.67
CA ASN A 13 12.87 2.53 -7.04
C ASN A 13 12.65 2.69 -5.55
N ARG A 14 11.42 3.05 -5.11
CA ARG A 14 11.13 3.09 -3.67
C ARG A 14 11.25 1.73 -3.01
N ALA A 15 10.82 0.65 -3.67
CA ALA A 15 10.97 -0.69 -3.11
C ALA A 15 12.45 -1.09 -2.98
N HIS A 16 13.29 -0.71 -3.94
CA HIS A 16 14.74 -0.88 -3.88
C HIS A 16 15.36 -0.08 -2.72
N ASP A 17 15.06 1.20 -2.63
CA ASP A 17 15.61 2.10 -1.60
C ASP A 17 15.25 1.67 -0.17
N ASN A 18 14.10 1.03 0.01
CA ASN A 18 13.59 0.59 1.31
C ASN A 18 13.79 -0.92 1.56
N ASP A 19 14.50 -1.62 0.66
CA ASP A 19 14.69 -3.08 0.70
C ASP A 19 13.40 -3.86 1.02
N VAL A 20 12.35 -3.59 0.23
CA VAL A 20 11.02 -4.18 0.40
C VAL A 20 10.81 -5.29 -0.63
N PRO A 21 10.24 -6.45 -0.24
CA PRO A 21 9.87 -7.46 -1.22
C PRO A 21 8.77 -6.96 -2.16
N VAL A 22 8.84 -7.39 -3.41
CA VAL A 22 7.89 -7.04 -4.47
C VAL A 22 7.42 -8.26 -5.24
N GLN A 23 6.30 -8.09 -5.93
CA GLN A 23 5.82 -8.99 -6.96
C GLN A 23 5.61 -8.21 -8.26
N VAL A 24 6.12 -8.74 -9.36
CA VAL A 24 6.06 -8.11 -10.68
C VAL A 24 5.32 -9.03 -11.64
N LEU A 25 4.30 -8.49 -12.31
CA LEU A 25 3.49 -9.21 -13.27
C LEU A 25 4.10 -9.06 -14.67
N VAL A 26 4.57 -10.17 -15.23
CA VAL A 26 5.18 -10.26 -16.56
C VAL A 26 4.47 -11.37 -17.32
N GLU A 27 3.88 -11.06 -18.47
CA GLU A 27 3.22 -12.06 -19.35
C GLU A 27 2.20 -12.97 -18.61
N GLY A 28 1.50 -12.42 -17.61
CA GLY A 28 0.52 -13.16 -16.81
C GLY A 28 1.10 -13.96 -15.64
N GLN A 29 2.42 -13.93 -15.43
CA GLN A 29 3.10 -14.59 -14.31
C GLN A 29 3.57 -13.58 -13.27
N TRP A 30 3.37 -13.90 -11.99
CA TRP A 30 3.89 -13.10 -10.88
C TRP A 30 5.26 -13.60 -10.47
N LEU A 31 6.28 -12.77 -10.69
CA LEU A 31 7.63 -13.00 -10.22
C LEU A 31 7.81 -12.32 -8.86
N SER A 32 8.19 -13.09 -7.85
CA SER A 32 8.43 -12.58 -6.49
C SER A 32 9.92 -12.38 -6.27
N GLY A 33 10.29 -11.35 -5.51
CA GLY A 33 11.68 -11.13 -5.14
C GLY A 33 11.94 -9.74 -4.57
N ARG A 34 13.22 -9.37 -4.50
CA ARG A 34 13.67 -8.02 -4.15
C ARG A 34 14.23 -7.33 -5.38
N VAL A 35 14.00 -6.02 -5.47
CA VAL A 35 14.57 -5.21 -6.55
C VAL A 35 16.06 -5.05 -6.28
N ALA A 36 16.91 -5.63 -7.11
CA ALA A 36 18.36 -5.45 -7.03
C ALA A 36 18.83 -4.22 -7.80
N ALA A 37 18.17 -3.89 -8.91
CA ALA A 37 18.42 -2.68 -9.69
C ALA A 37 17.20 -2.35 -10.56
N VAL A 38 16.97 -1.06 -10.82
CA VAL A 38 16.01 -0.57 -11.81
C VAL A 38 16.64 0.58 -12.59
N ASP A 39 16.47 0.53 -13.90
CA ASP A 39 16.70 1.65 -14.78
C ASP A 39 15.42 1.93 -15.61
N GLY A 40 15.47 2.94 -16.48
CA GLY A 40 14.33 3.32 -17.31
C GLY A 40 13.89 2.28 -18.35
N HIS A 41 14.65 1.19 -18.50
CA HIS A 41 14.43 0.14 -19.51
C HIS A 41 14.23 -1.25 -18.87
N GLY A 42 14.90 -1.51 -17.75
CA GLY A 42 14.97 -2.83 -17.15
C GLY A 42 14.93 -2.83 -15.63
N LEU A 43 14.55 -3.98 -15.09
CA LEU A 43 14.50 -4.32 -13.68
C LEU A 43 15.29 -5.61 -13.48
N VAL A 44 16.14 -5.65 -12.47
CA VAL A 44 16.74 -6.87 -11.95
C VAL A 44 16.01 -7.26 -10.68
N LEU A 45 15.32 -8.40 -10.71
CA LEU A 45 14.64 -8.99 -9.57
C LEU A 45 15.49 -10.14 -9.03
N HIS A 46 15.97 -10.01 -7.79
CA HIS A 46 16.65 -11.07 -7.09
C HIS A 46 15.60 -11.97 -6.41
N SER A 47 15.59 -13.24 -6.80
CA SER A 47 14.83 -14.30 -6.14
C SER A 47 15.75 -14.97 -5.10
N ASP A 48 15.31 -16.04 -4.43
CA ASP A 48 16.09 -16.75 -3.42
C ASP A 48 17.54 -17.10 -3.86
N GLU A 49 18.39 -17.41 -2.86
CA GLU A 49 19.87 -17.27 -2.73
C GLU A 49 20.80 -17.21 -3.97
N LEU A 50 20.43 -17.66 -5.16
CA LEU A 50 21.29 -17.65 -6.35
C LEU A 50 20.59 -17.26 -7.67
N GLU A 51 19.29 -16.96 -7.66
CA GLU A 51 18.56 -16.64 -8.89
C GLU A 51 18.28 -15.14 -9.04
N HIS A 52 18.45 -14.64 -10.26
CA HIS A 52 18.03 -13.29 -10.62
C HIS A 52 17.35 -13.30 -11.99
N SER A 53 16.29 -12.51 -12.09
CA SER A 53 15.52 -12.32 -13.33
C SER A 53 15.74 -10.91 -13.84
N VAL A 54 16.07 -10.77 -15.12
CA VAL A 54 16.15 -9.48 -15.80
C VAL A 54 14.87 -9.28 -16.61
N ILE A 55 14.12 -8.25 -16.27
CA ILE A 55 12.78 -7.99 -16.79
C ILE A 55 12.78 -6.62 -17.48
N ARG A 56 12.26 -6.58 -18.69
CA ARG A 56 12.00 -5.36 -19.45
C ARG A 56 10.82 -4.61 -18.85
N VAL A 57 10.99 -3.32 -18.53
CA VAL A 57 9.95 -2.50 -17.89
C VAL A 57 8.71 -2.40 -18.79
N GLU A 58 8.89 -2.39 -20.11
CA GLU A 58 7.80 -2.39 -21.09
C GLU A 58 6.90 -3.64 -21.03
N ASN A 59 7.40 -4.75 -20.47
CA ASN A 59 6.66 -6.00 -20.32
C ASN A 59 5.98 -6.12 -18.93
N VAL A 60 6.20 -5.15 -18.04
CA VAL A 60 5.62 -5.15 -16.70
C VAL A 60 4.20 -4.59 -16.75
N ALA A 61 3.22 -5.45 -16.51
CA ALA A 61 1.82 -5.04 -16.48
C ALA A 61 1.41 -4.43 -15.13
N ALA A 62 1.98 -4.92 -14.04
CA ALA A 62 1.68 -4.46 -12.69
C ALA A 62 2.81 -4.78 -11.71
N VAL A 63 2.88 -4.02 -10.63
CA VAL A 63 3.79 -4.25 -9.50
C VAL A 63 2.99 -4.22 -8.20
N ARG A 64 3.29 -5.16 -7.30
CA ARG A 64 2.85 -5.16 -5.91
C ARG A 64 4.06 -4.91 -5.03
N VAL A 65 3.96 -3.94 -4.14
CA VAL A 65 4.99 -3.63 -3.15
C VAL A 65 4.43 -4.01 -1.79
N PHE A 66 5.12 -4.89 -1.05
CA PHE A 66 4.68 -5.34 0.27
C PHE A 66 5.12 -4.34 1.35
N SER A 67 4.64 -3.10 1.22
CA SER A 67 4.81 -2.03 2.20
C SER A 67 3.51 -1.23 2.31
N GLU A 68 3.43 -0.36 3.32
CA GLU A 68 2.26 0.50 3.50
C GLU A 68 2.07 1.41 2.29
N ALA A 69 0.82 1.51 1.82
CA ALA A 69 0.50 2.30 0.64
C ALA A 69 0.87 3.78 0.89
N PRO A 70 1.70 4.38 0.03
CA PRO A 70 2.04 5.79 0.14
C PRO A 70 0.76 6.62 0.10
N GLN A 71 0.60 7.51 1.09
CA GLN A 71 -0.55 8.41 1.26
C GLN A 71 -1.87 7.79 1.69
N ARG A 72 -1.89 6.53 2.13
CA ARG A 72 -3.08 6.03 2.85
C ARG A 72 -3.05 6.56 4.27
N THR A 73 -4.01 7.41 4.64
CA THR A 73 -4.30 7.65 6.07
C THR A 73 -4.84 6.33 6.63
N PRO A 74 -4.20 5.72 7.65
CA PRO A 74 -4.73 4.52 8.27
C PRO A 74 -6.12 4.83 8.83
N ILE A 75 -7.14 4.05 8.43
CA ILE A 75 -8.45 4.14 9.09
C ILE A 75 -8.27 3.42 10.44
N PRO A 76 -8.43 4.11 11.58
CA PRO A 76 -8.29 3.47 12.88
C PRO A 76 -9.27 2.30 12.99
N LYS A 77 -8.76 1.13 13.39
CA LYS A 77 -9.59 -0.08 13.59
C LYS A 77 -10.56 0.04 14.78
N GLU A 78 -10.41 1.07 15.61
CA GLU A 78 -11.37 1.41 16.66
C GLU A 78 -12.51 2.28 16.10
N ALA A 79 -13.33 1.68 15.23
CA ALA A 79 -14.70 2.14 15.14
C ALA A 79 -15.38 1.69 16.44
N THR A 80 -15.38 2.55 17.46
CA THR A 80 -16.25 2.36 18.62
C THR A 80 -17.68 2.23 18.07
N PRO A 81 -18.41 1.14 18.34
CA PRO A 81 -19.82 1.08 18.04
C PRO A 81 -20.45 2.33 18.65
N MET A 82 -21.18 3.10 17.84
CA MET A 82 -21.87 4.28 18.32
C MET A 82 -22.84 3.82 19.41
N GLY A 83 -22.44 4.00 20.68
CA GLY A 83 -23.25 3.62 21.83
C GLY A 83 -24.61 4.29 21.75
N PRO A 84 -25.67 3.68 22.33
CA PRO A 84 -27.00 4.28 22.29
C PRO A 84 -26.94 5.70 22.83
N ARG A 85 -27.41 6.68 22.04
CA ARG A 85 -27.57 8.07 22.50
C ARG A 85 -28.41 8.05 23.77
N PRO A 86 -27.95 8.62 24.89
CA PRO A 86 -28.78 8.71 26.09
C PRO A 86 -29.99 9.60 25.78
N MET A 87 -31.20 9.03 25.84
CA MET A 87 -32.42 9.81 25.88
C MET A 87 -32.53 10.41 27.28
N ALA A 88 -32.31 11.72 27.41
CA ALA A 88 -32.56 12.44 28.65
C ALA A 88 -34.08 12.48 28.90
N PHE A 89 -34.57 11.64 29.82
CA PHE A 89 -35.92 11.79 30.35
C PHE A 89 -35.88 12.84 31.46
N ALA A 90 -36.28 14.07 31.13
CA ALA A 90 -36.48 15.12 32.12
C ALA A 90 -37.82 14.88 32.85
N ALA A 91 -37.79 14.14 33.96
CA ALA A 91 -38.87 14.17 34.93
C ALA A 91 -38.71 15.43 35.80
N ALA A 92 -39.27 16.55 35.34
CA ALA A 92 -39.39 17.75 36.13
C ALA A 92 -40.33 17.49 37.31
N ALA A 93 -39.78 17.61 38.52
CA ALA A 93 -40.52 17.74 39.74
C ALA A 93 -41.49 18.94 39.64
N ALA A 94 -42.78 18.68 39.84
CA ALA A 94 -43.74 19.71 40.18
C ALA A 94 -44.16 19.48 41.63
N ALA A 95 -43.56 20.29 42.51
CA ALA A 95 -44.11 20.60 43.82
C ALA A 95 -45.31 21.54 43.67
N GLY A 96 -46.30 21.39 44.55
CA GLY A 96 -47.18 22.49 44.98
C GLY A 96 -48.65 22.40 44.57
N ALA A 97 -49.47 21.88 45.48
CA ALA A 97 -50.60 22.59 46.10
C ALA A 97 -51.12 21.78 47.30
#